data_AF-A0A536T096-F1
#
_entry.id   AF-A0A536T096-F1
#
_cell.length_a   1.000
_cell.length_b   1.000
_cell.length_c   1.000
_cell.angle_alpha   90.00
_cell.angle_beta   90.00
_cell.angle_gamma   90.00
#
_symmetry.space_group_name_H-M   'P 1'
#
loop_
_entity.id
_entity.type
_entity.pdbx_description
1 polymer ?
#
loop_
_entity_poly.entity_id
_entity_poly.type
_entity_poly.pdbx_seq_one_letter_code
_entity_poly.pdbx_strand_id
1 'polypeptide(L)'
;MTEIFGIPIQAFMGQLLIGLINGSFYALLSLGLAVIFGLLNIINFTHGAQYMMGAFVAWFLLNKAGIGYWWALVIAPIAVGIFGVIIERTMLKQLYKLDHLYGLLLTFGLALIIQGVFRNEYGSSGLPYQIPSELQGGQNLGFMFLPRYRGWVIIFSLAVCLSTWFVIEKTKLGSYL
;
A
#
# COMPACT_ATOMS: atom_id res chain seq x y z
N MET A 1 -38.13 -10.90 3.62
CA MET A 1 -36.69 -10.58 3.83
C MET A 1 -36.59 -9.07 3.87
N THR A 2 -35.88 -8.48 4.83
CA THR A 2 -35.75 -7.01 4.89
C THR A 2 -34.91 -6.53 3.70
N GLU A 3 -35.53 -5.76 2.80
CA GLU A 3 -34.90 -5.20 1.61
C GLU A 3 -34.70 -3.70 1.79
N ILE A 4 -33.57 -3.19 1.31
CA ILE A 4 -33.25 -1.76 1.25
C ILE A 4 -32.96 -1.43 -0.21
N PHE A 5 -33.65 -0.45 -0.79
CA PHE A 5 -33.54 -0.07 -2.20
C PHE A 5 -33.75 -1.23 -3.20
N GLY A 6 -34.57 -2.24 -2.84
CA GLY A 6 -34.77 -3.44 -3.66
C GLY A 6 -33.61 -4.43 -3.63
N ILE A 7 -32.66 -4.25 -2.72
CA ILE A 7 -31.51 -5.15 -2.50
C ILE A 7 -31.67 -5.85 -1.15
N PRO A 8 -31.42 -7.17 -1.04
CA PRO A 8 -31.41 -7.86 0.24
C PRO A 8 -30.44 -7.21 1.23
N ILE A 9 -30.86 -7.02 2.49
CA ILE A 9 -30.02 -6.38 3.51
C ILE A 9 -28.63 -7.02 3.64
N GLN A 10 -28.55 -8.35 3.49
CA GLN A 10 -27.29 -9.08 3.57
C GLN A 10 -26.33 -8.68 2.44
N ALA A 11 -26.86 -8.54 1.21
CA ALA A 11 -26.07 -8.12 0.05
C ALA A 11 -25.62 -6.66 0.19
N PHE A 12 -26.50 -5.78 0.65
CA PHE A 12 -26.17 -4.37 0.89
C PHE A 12 -25.06 -4.20 1.94
N MET A 13 -25.21 -4.86 3.10
CA MET A 13 -24.19 -4.84 4.18
C MET A 13 -22.88 -5.50 3.73
N GLY A 14 -22.95 -6.58 2.95
CA GLY A 14 -21.78 -7.23 2.36
C GLY A 14 -21.00 -6.29 1.44
N GLN A 15 -21.69 -5.54 0.57
CA GLN A 15 -21.06 -4.57 -0.33
C GLN A 15 -20.45 -3.39 0.42
N LEU A 16 -21.11 -2.87 1.47
CA LEU A 16 -20.51 -1.85 2.32
C LEU A 16 -19.21 -2.32 2.97
N LEU A 17 -19.18 -3.57 3.45
CA LEU A 17 -17.97 -4.14 4.05
C LEU A 17 -16.86 -4.37 3.01
N ILE A 18 -17.19 -4.82 1.80
CA ILE A 18 -16.22 -4.92 0.69
C ILE A 18 -15.67 -3.53 0.32
N GLY A 19 -16.56 -2.52 0.26
CA GLY A 19 -16.19 -1.13 0.04
C GLY A 19 -15.23 -0.62 1.11
N LEU A 20 -15.46 -0.95 2.39
CA LEU A 20 -14.55 -0.61 3.49
C LEU A 20 -13.19 -1.31 3.35
N ILE A 21 -13.18 -2.61 3.00
CA ILE A 21 -11.94 -3.36 2.77
C ILE A 21 -11.13 -2.71 1.65
N ASN A 22 -11.73 -2.47 0.48
CA ASN A 22 -11.03 -1.86 -0.64
C ASN A 22 -10.62 -0.40 -0.36
N GLY A 23 -11.51 0.35 0.30
CA GLY A 23 -11.26 1.71 0.75
C GLY A 23 -10.07 1.80 1.71
N SER A 24 -9.85 0.80 2.56
CA SER A 24 -8.70 0.74 3.45
C SER A 24 -7.36 0.66 2.70
N PHE A 25 -7.31 -0.12 1.61
CA PHE A 25 -6.14 -0.18 0.73
C PHE A 25 -5.91 1.14 -0.01
N TYR A 26 -6.99 1.72 -0.56
CA TYR A 26 -6.90 3.00 -1.25
C TYR A 26 -6.52 4.15 -0.32
N ALA A 27 -6.99 4.14 0.93
CA ALA A 27 -6.61 5.12 1.94
C ALA A 27 -5.11 5.06 2.24
N LEU A 28 -4.55 3.87 2.45
CA LEU A 28 -3.10 3.71 2.65
C LEU A 28 -2.28 4.16 1.44
N LEU A 29 -2.70 3.77 0.23
CA LEU A 29 -2.03 4.17 -1.00
C LEU A 29 -2.08 5.70 -1.19
N SER A 30 -3.25 6.31 -0.97
CA SER A 30 -3.44 7.75 -1.07
C SER A 30 -2.67 8.51 0.00
N LEU A 31 -2.58 7.99 1.22
CA LEU A 31 -1.80 8.60 2.31
C LEU A 31 -0.32 8.71 1.94
N GLY A 32 0.27 7.64 1.39
CA GLY A 32 1.66 7.65 0.93
C GLY A 32 1.91 8.73 -0.13
N LEU A 33 1.03 8.82 -1.13
CA LEU A 33 1.13 9.85 -2.18
C LEU A 33 0.95 11.26 -1.62
N ALA A 34 -0.03 11.47 -0.74
CA ALA A 34 -0.31 12.76 -0.12
C ALA A 34 0.88 13.26 0.71
N VAL A 35 1.54 12.38 1.46
CA VAL A 35 2.75 12.71 2.23
C VAL A 35 3.90 13.06 1.28
N ILE A 36 4.16 12.26 0.25
CA ILE A 36 5.25 12.54 -0.71
C ILE A 36 5.04 13.89 -1.40
N PHE A 37 3.83 14.12 -1.92
CA PHE A 37 3.52 15.36 -2.62
C PHE A 37 3.54 16.57 -1.68
N GLY A 38 2.99 16.44 -0.48
CA GLY A 38 2.99 17.51 0.52
C GLY A 38 4.39 17.93 0.98
N LEU A 39 5.37 17.02 0.96
CA LEU A 39 6.74 17.29 1.39
C LEU A 39 7.67 17.73 0.27
N LEU A 40 7.59 17.07 -0.89
CA LEU A 40 8.54 17.30 -1.99
C LEU A 40 8.00 18.29 -3.03
N ASN A 41 6.70 18.60 -3.03
CA ASN A 41 6.01 19.36 -4.09
C ASN A 41 6.27 18.80 -5.51
N ILE A 42 6.62 17.51 -5.61
CA ILE A 42 6.90 16.81 -6.86
C ILE A 42 5.92 15.65 -7.01
N ILE A 43 5.36 15.52 -8.22
CA ILE A 43 4.48 14.41 -8.56
C ILE A 43 5.34 13.17 -8.85
N ASN A 44 5.39 12.24 -7.90
CA ASN A 44 6.12 10.97 -8.04
C ASN A 44 5.22 9.88 -8.66
N PHE A 45 5.34 9.66 -9.98
CA PHE A 45 4.62 8.58 -10.67
C PHE A 45 5.15 7.18 -10.35
N THR A 46 6.36 7.06 -9.80
CA THR A 46 6.95 5.76 -9.39
C THR A 46 6.27 5.19 -8.16
N HIS A 47 5.50 5.98 -7.39
CA HIS A 47 4.83 5.55 -6.16
C HIS A 47 4.01 4.26 -6.35
N GLY A 48 3.23 4.15 -7.44
CA GLY A 48 2.46 2.93 -7.72
C GLY A 48 3.34 1.69 -7.96
N ALA A 49 4.49 1.87 -8.62
CA ALA A 49 5.47 0.80 -8.81
C ALA A 49 6.20 0.44 -7.51
N GLN A 50 6.43 1.40 -6.61
CA GLN A 50 6.98 1.16 -5.28
C GLN A 50 6.00 0.40 -4.38
N TYR A 51 4.71 0.72 -4.45
CA TYR A 51 3.66 -0.05 -3.75
C TYR A 51 3.65 -1.52 -4.21
N MET A 52 3.71 -1.74 -5.53
CA MET A 52 3.84 -3.08 -6.11
C MET A 52 5.12 -3.78 -5.63
N MET A 53 6.26 -3.08 -5.65
CA MET A 53 7.53 -3.62 -5.18
C MET A 53 7.45 -4.09 -3.72
N GLY A 54 6.76 -3.35 -2.85
CA GLY A 54 6.54 -3.76 -1.46
C GLY A 54 5.79 -5.09 -1.35
N ALA A 55 4.77 -5.29 -2.19
CA ALA A 55 4.05 -6.56 -2.25
C ALA A 55 4.96 -7.72 -2.72
N PHE A 56 5.83 -7.48 -3.71
CA PHE A 56 6.79 -8.48 -4.18
C PHE A 56 7.89 -8.79 -3.14
N VAL A 57 8.38 -7.79 -2.42
CA VAL A 57 9.33 -8.00 -1.32
C VAL A 57 8.68 -8.86 -0.24
N ALA A 58 7.45 -8.54 0.18
CA ALA A 58 6.72 -9.36 1.14
C ALA A 58 6.52 -10.80 0.63
N TRP A 59 6.14 -10.97 -0.64
CA TRP A 59 5.99 -12.29 -1.27
C TRP A 59 7.31 -13.08 -1.29
N PHE A 60 8.42 -12.42 -1.63
CA PHE A 60 9.75 -13.03 -1.65
C PHE A 60 10.19 -13.46 -0.25
N LEU A 61 9.99 -12.60 0.75
CA LEU A 61 10.32 -12.90 2.14
C LEU A 61 9.53 -14.11 2.66
N LEU A 62 8.23 -14.17 2.35
CA LEU A 62 7.35 -15.26 2.79
C LEU A 62 7.63 -16.58 2.06
N ASN A 63 7.76 -16.57 0.73
CA ASN A 63 7.80 -17.80 -0.06
C ASN A 63 9.22 -18.31 -0.34
N LYS A 64 10.20 -17.41 -0.53
CA LYS A 64 11.58 -17.79 -0.86
C LYS A 64 12.50 -17.75 0.36
N ALA A 65 12.40 -16.72 1.20
CA ALA A 65 13.24 -16.61 2.39
C ALA A 65 12.67 -17.36 3.62
N GLY A 66 11.39 -17.74 3.60
CA GLY A 66 10.72 -18.40 4.73
C GLY A 66 10.59 -17.49 5.96
N ILE A 67 10.73 -16.18 5.79
CA ILE A 67 10.61 -15.19 6.85
C ILE A 67 9.12 -15.00 7.15
N GLY A 68 8.73 -15.19 8.42
CA GLY A 68 7.34 -15.11 8.85
C GLY A 68 6.67 -13.76 8.55
N TYR A 69 5.34 -13.76 8.48
CA TYR A 69 4.51 -12.60 8.12
C TYR A 69 4.84 -11.33 8.92
N TRP A 70 5.03 -11.45 10.24
CA TRP A 70 5.31 -10.30 11.11
C TRP A 70 6.63 -9.61 10.77
N TRP A 71 7.66 -10.39 10.44
CA TRP A 71 8.96 -9.85 10.01
C TRP A 71 8.86 -9.28 8.59
N ALA A 72 8.14 -9.94 7.69
CA ALA A 72 7.90 -9.43 6.35
C ALA A 72 7.16 -8.07 6.35
N LEU A 73 6.21 -7.88 7.28
CA LEU A 73 5.47 -6.63 7.47
C LEU A 73 6.38 -5.43 7.80
N VAL A 74 7.48 -5.67 8.52
CA VAL A 74 8.45 -4.62 8.90
C VAL A 74 9.55 -4.47 7.85
N ILE A 75 10.07 -5.59 7.33
CA ILE A 75 11.21 -5.57 6.40
C ILE A 75 10.81 -5.01 5.02
N ALA A 76 9.59 -5.31 4.54
CA ALA A 76 9.14 -4.85 3.23
C ALA A 76 9.15 -3.31 3.06
N PRO A 77 8.54 -2.50 3.95
CA PRO A 77 8.60 -1.05 3.83
C PRO A 77 10.02 -0.50 3.99
N ILE A 78 10.88 -1.12 4.82
CA ILE A 78 12.28 -0.71 4.95
C ILE A 78 13.05 -0.95 3.66
N ALA A 79 12.89 -2.12 3.04
CA ALA A 79 13.54 -2.45 1.77
C ALA A 79 13.11 -1.50 0.64
N VAL A 80 11.81 -1.24 0.52
CA VAL A 80 11.28 -0.28 -0.47
C VAL A 80 11.75 1.15 -0.15
N GLY A 81 11.82 1.52 1.13
CA GLY A 81 12.33 2.81 1.58
C GLY A 81 13.81 3.01 1.20
N ILE A 82 14.65 2.00 1.40
CA ILE A 82 16.05 2.01 0.96
C ILE A 82 16.13 2.17 -0.56
N PHE A 83 15.31 1.44 -1.32
CA PHE A 83 15.24 1.58 -2.77
C PHE A 83 14.83 3.01 -3.19
N GLY A 84 13.85 3.59 -2.49
CA GLY A 84 13.46 5.00 -2.67
C GLY A 84 14.60 5.98 -2.40
N VAL A 85 15.36 5.78 -1.32
CA VAL A 85 16.54 6.60 -1.00
C VAL A 85 17.62 6.51 -2.07
N ILE A 86 17.82 5.33 -2.67
CA ILE A 86 18.76 5.14 -3.78
C ILE A 86 18.31 5.95 -4.99
N ILE A 87 17.04 5.84 -5.40
CA ILE A 87 16.48 6.63 -6.51
C ILE A 87 16.60 8.13 -6.23
N GLU A 88 16.26 8.54 -5.01
CA GLU A 88 16.31 9.92 -4.57
C GLU A 88 17.71 10.51 -4.73
N ARG A 89 18.72 9.82 -4.16
CA ARG A 89 20.10 10.32 -4.15
C ARG A 89 20.77 10.28 -5.51
N THR A 90 20.46 9.27 -6.33
CA THR A 90 21.16 9.03 -7.60
C THR A 90 20.51 9.74 -8.77
N MET A 91 19.18 9.84 -8.80
CA MET A 91 18.44 10.35 -9.96
C MET A 91 17.66 11.64 -9.62
N LEU A 92 16.76 11.61 -8.63
CA LEU A 92 15.85 12.75 -8.39
C LEU A 92 16.57 14.00 -7.91
N LYS A 93 17.54 13.87 -6.99
CA LYS A 93 18.32 14.99 -6.47
C LYS A 93 19.03 15.80 -7.56
N GLN A 94 19.38 15.17 -8.68
CA GLN A 94 20.04 15.85 -9.81
C GLN A 94 19.05 16.72 -10.60
N LEU A 95 17.77 16.35 -10.61
CA LEU A 95 16.71 17.01 -11.37
C LEU A 95 16.00 18.13 -10.60
N TYR A 96 16.24 18.26 -9.29
CA TYR A 96 15.63 19.33 -8.46
C TYR A 96 16.00 20.74 -8.89
N LYS A 97 17.09 20.89 -9.64
CA LYS A 97 17.51 22.19 -10.20
C LYS A 97 16.88 22.49 -11.55
N LEU A 98 16.15 21.55 -12.13
CA LEU A 98 15.50 21.65 -13.43
C LEU A 98 13.99 21.81 -13.26
N ASP A 99 13.29 21.99 -14.38
CA ASP A 99 11.83 22.03 -14.39
C ASP A 99 11.23 20.72 -13.81
N HIS A 100 10.14 20.85 -13.04
CA HIS A 100 9.39 19.75 -12.43
C HIS A 100 8.93 18.71 -13.46
N LEU A 101 8.74 19.13 -14.72
CA LEU A 101 8.42 18.22 -15.83
C LEU A 101 9.45 17.09 -15.99
N TYR A 102 10.74 17.38 -15.79
CA TYR A 102 11.80 16.36 -15.91
C TYR A 102 11.71 15.32 -14.79
N GLY A 103 11.36 15.73 -13.56
CA GLY A 103 11.12 14.82 -12.45
C GLY A 103 9.93 13.89 -12.71
N LEU A 104 8.85 14.44 -13.30
CA LEU A 104 7.69 13.67 -13.71
C LEU A 104 8.06 12.62 -14.78
N LEU A 105 8.77 13.03 -15.84
CA LEU A 105 9.22 12.14 -16.90
C LEU A 105 10.12 11.01 -16.38
N LEU A 106 11.06 11.34 -15.48
CA LEU A 106 11.92 10.35 -14.85
C LEU A 106 11.11 9.34 -14.02
N THR A 107 10.23 9.83 -13.13
CA THR A 107 9.46 8.95 -12.24
C THR A 107 8.48 8.06 -13.01
N PHE A 108 7.92 8.57 -14.10
CA PHE A 108 7.11 7.78 -15.02
C PHE A 108 7.94 6.71 -15.75
N GLY A 109 9.12 7.06 -16.27
CA GLY A 109 10.04 6.09 -16.89
C GLY A 109 10.48 4.99 -15.92
N LEU A 110 10.80 5.36 -14.68
CA LEU A 110 11.13 4.41 -13.61
C LEU A 110 9.96 3.50 -13.28
N ALA A 111 8.73 4.04 -13.22
CA ALA A 111 7.54 3.23 -13.00
C ALA A 111 7.41 2.14 -14.09
N LEU A 112 7.57 2.52 -15.35
CA LEU A 112 7.48 1.59 -16.48
C LEU A 112 8.58 0.53 -16.47
N ILE A 113 9.82 0.91 -16.15
CA ILE A 113 10.94 -0.04 -16.05
C ILE A 113 10.69 -1.04 -14.93
N ILE A 114 10.34 -0.56 -13.73
CA ILE A 114 10.09 -1.42 -12.57
C ILE A 114 8.91 -2.36 -12.86
N GLN A 115 7.79 -1.82 -13.32
CA GLN A 115 6.61 -2.62 -13.68
C GLN A 115 6.93 -3.63 -14.80
N GLY A 116 7.68 -3.22 -15.82
CA GLY A 116 8.10 -4.06 -16.93
C GLY A 116 8.95 -5.25 -16.47
N VAL A 117 9.95 -5.00 -15.62
CA VAL A 117 10.81 -6.05 -15.05
C VAL A 117 10.00 -7.06 -14.25
N PHE A 118 9.16 -6.60 -13.30
CA PHE A 118 8.35 -7.53 -12.50
C PHE A 118 7.33 -8.29 -13.35
N ARG A 119 6.72 -7.62 -14.34
CA ARG A 119 5.77 -8.27 -15.24
C ARG A 119 6.43 -9.31 -16.14
N ASN A 120 7.66 -9.07 -16.57
CA ASN A 120 8.43 -10.04 -17.38
C ASN A 120 8.77 -11.30 -16.57
N GLU A 121 9.24 -11.11 -15.33
CA GLU A 121 9.71 -12.23 -14.49
C GLU A 121 8.57 -13.01 -13.82
N TYR A 122 7.49 -12.33 -13.43
CA TYR A 122 6.44 -12.90 -12.57
C TYR A 122 5.04 -12.90 -13.21
N GLY A 123 4.90 -12.31 -14.41
CA GLY A 123 3.63 -12.15 -15.09
C GLY A 123 2.81 -10.95 -14.59
N SER A 124 1.61 -10.79 -15.15
CA SER A 124 0.70 -9.68 -14.80
C SER A 124 -0.29 -10.01 -13.69
N SER A 125 -0.30 -11.25 -13.21
CA SER A 125 -1.22 -11.71 -12.15
C SER A 125 -0.58 -11.55 -10.79
N GLY A 126 -1.37 -11.13 -9.79
CA GLY A 126 -0.90 -11.08 -8.41
C GLY A 126 -0.53 -12.47 -7.89
N LEU A 127 0.63 -12.59 -7.26
CA LEU A 127 1.09 -13.84 -6.68
C LEU A 127 0.50 -14.05 -5.27
N PRO A 128 -0.15 -15.19 -4.99
CA PRO A 128 -0.63 -15.47 -3.66
C PRO A 128 0.55 -15.76 -2.71
N TYR A 129 0.36 -15.44 -1.43
CA TYR A 129 1.25 -15.86 -0.35
C TYR A 129 0.41 -16.46 0.78
N GLN A 130 1.04 -17.31 1.59
CA GLN A 130 0.35 -17.93 2.71
C GLN A 130 0.12 -16.94 3.84
N ILE A 131 -1.12 -16.87 4.31
CA ILE A 131 -1.53 -16.08 5.46
C ILE A 131 -1.06 -16.82 6.73
N PRO A 132 -0.49 -16.12 7.73
CA PRO A 132 -0.08 -16.75 8.99
C PRO A 132 -1.27 -17.44 9.68
N SER A 133 -1.01 -18.56 10.34
CA SER A 133 -2.00 -19.43 11.00
C SER A 133 -2.99 -18.70 11.90
N GLU A 134 -2.53 -17.62 12.55
CA GLU A 134 -3.28 -16.79 13.49
C GLU A 134 -4.37 -15.97 12.79
N LEU A 135 -4.12 -15.59 11.52
CA LEU A 135 -5.03 -14.83 10.67
C LEU A 135 -5.82 -15.72 9.69
N GLN A 136 -5.64 -17.04 9.77
CA GLN A 136 -6.42 -18.00 8.99
C GLN A 136 -7.86 -18.10 9.51
N GLY A 137 -8.77 -18.43 8.58
CA GLY A 137 -10.20 -18.52 8.84
C GLY A 137 -10.93 -17.18 8.74
N GLY A 138 -12.15 -17.18 9.23
CA GLY A 138 -13.04 -16.02 9.16
C GLY A 138 -14.18 -16.15 10.16
N GLN A 139 -14.88 -15.04 10.39
CA GLN A 139 -16.06 -15.00 11.22
C GLN A 139 -17.28 -14.84 10.32
N ASN A 140 -18.33 -15.62 10.59
CA ASN A 140 -19.61 -15.43 9.93
C ASN A 140 -20.38 -14.32 10.65
N LEU A 141 -20.55 -13.17 9.99
CA LEU A 141 -21.27 -12.01 10.53
C LEU A 141 -22.79 -12.12 10.33
N GLY A 142 -23.29 -13.25 9.82
CA GLY A 142 -24.70 -13.46 9.48
C GLY A 142 -25.10 -12.92 8.11
N PHE A 143 -24.46 -11.83 7.64
CA PHE A 143 -24.65 -11.28 6.29
C PHE A 143 -23.52 -11.62 5.32
N MET A 144 -22.30 -11.86 5.83
CA MET A 144 -21.14 -12.24 5.04
C MET A 144 -20.11 -12.98 5.90
N PHE A 145 -19.35 -13.89 5.30
CA PHE A 145 -18.17 -14.47 5.91
C PHE A 145 -16.98 -13.52 5.74
N LEU A 146 -16.48 -12.93 6.84
CA LEU A 146 -15.33 -12.02 6.82
C LEU A 146 -14.05 -12.79 7.17
N PRO A 147 -13.09 -12.92 6.23
CA PRO A 147 -11.76 -13.44 6.54
C PRO A 147 -11.06 -12.59 7.60
N ARG A 148 -10.48 -13.22 8.63
CA ARG A 148 -9.78 -12.50 9.71
C ARG A 148 -8.66 -11.62 9.18
N TYR A 149 -7.96 -12.09 8.14
CA TYR A 149 -6.94 -11.33 7.42
C TYR A 149 -7.45 -9.96 6.90
N ARG A 150 -8.65 -9.90 6.31
CA ARG A 150 -9.21 -8.64 5.81
C ARG A 150 -9.58 -7.69 6.94
N GLY A 151 -10.11 -8.23 8.05
CA GLY A 151 -10.38 -7.45 9.25
C GLY A 151 -9.10 -6.87 9.86
N TRP A 152 -8.03 -7.67 9.93
CA TRP A 152 -6.71 -7.22 10.37
C TRP A 152 -6.18 -6.08 9.49
N VAL A 153 -6.26 -6.19 8.16
CA VAL A 153 -5.81 -5.14 7.24
C VAL A 153 -6.58 -3.83 7.46
N ILE A 154 -7.89 -3.88 7.69
CA ILE A 154 -8.67 -2.67 8.01
C ILE A 154 -8.12 -2.01 9.29
N ILE A 155 -7.99 -2.77 10.38
CA ILE A 155 -7.51 -2.24 11.66
C ILE A 155 -6.09 -1.66 11.51
N PHE A 156 -5.21 -2.39 10.83
CA PHE A 156 -3.84 -1.96 10.57
C PHE A 156 -3.80 -0.68 9.72
N SER A 157 -4.62 -0.59 8.67
CA SER A 157 -4.71 0.60 7.82
C SER A 157 -5.13 1.84 8.61
N LEU A 158 -6.14 1.70 9.46
CA LEU A 158 -6.64 2.79 10.30
C LEU A 158 -5.59 3.20 11.32
N ALA A 159 -4.91 2.23 11.93
CA ALA A 159 -3.82 2.49 12.85
C ALA A 159 -2.69 3.29 12.17
N VAL A 160 -2.27 2.92 10.96
CA VAL A 160 -1.23 3.64 10.19
C VAL A 160 -1.70 5.05 9.80
N CYS A 161 -2.93 5.19 9.30
CA CYS A 161 -3.50 6.50 8.96
C CYS A 161 -3.57 7.42 10.18
N LEU A 162 -4.11 6.94 11.30
CA LEU A 162 -4.23 7.71 12.54
C LEU A 162 -2.87 8.03 13.15
N SER A 163 -1.93 7.09 13.11
CA SER A 163 -0.55 7.32 13.58
C SER A 163 0.13 8.40 12.73
N THR A 164 -0.02 8.34 11.41
CA THR A 164 0.56 9.33 10.50
C THR A 164 -0.05 10.71 10.73
N TRP A 165 -1.38 10.79 10.85
CA TRP A 165 -2.08 12.03 11.21
C TRP A 165 -1.60 12.59 12.55
N PHE A 166 -1.52 11.76 13.59
CA PHE A 166 -1.06 12.19 14.90
C PHE A 166 0.39 12.69 14.86
N VAL A 167 1.28 11.99 14.16
CA VAL A 167 2.68 12.41 14.00
C VAL A 167 2.76 13.76 13.28
N ILE A 168 2.03 13.94 12.20
CA ILE A 168 2.07 15.20 11.43
C ILE A 168 1.43 16.34 12.22
N GLU A 169 0.24 16.17 12.80
CA GLU A 169 -0.49 17.30 13.40
C GLU A 169 -0.09 17.59 14.85
N LYS A 170 0.27 16.56 15.63
CA LYS A 170 0.51 16.71 17.08
C LYS A 170 1.98 16.73 17.47
N THR A 171 2.91 16.42 16.57
CA THR A 171 4.34 16.45 16.89
C THR A 171 5.06 17.57 16.17
N LYS A 172 6.24 17.94 16.68
CA LYS A 172 7.10 18.97 16.07
C LYS A 172 7.54 18.62 14.64
N LEU A 173 7.44 17.35 14.23
CA LEU A 173 7.71 16.96 12.84
C LEU A 173 6.80 17.74 11.88
N GLY A 174 5.53 17.96 12.19
CA GLY A 174 4.64 18.78 11.38
C GLY A 174 5.06 20.25 11.22
N SER A 175 5.84 20.78 12.18
CA SER A 175 6.37 22.15 12.08
C SER A 175 7.71 22.24 11.34
N TYR A 176 8.39 21.11 11.13
CA TYR A 176 9.62 21.02 10.33
C TYR A 176 9.35 20.68 8.85
N LEU A 177 8.12 20.25 8.54
CA LEU A 177 7.61 19.93 7.20
C LEU A 177 6.90 21.16 6.61
#